data_AF-A0A523CEP4-F1
#
_entry.id   AF-A0A523CEP4-F1
#
_cell.length_a   1.000
_cell.length_b   1.000
_cell.length_c   1.000
_cell.angle_alpha   90.00
_cell.angle_beta   90.00
_cell.angle_gamma   90.00
#
_symmetry.space_group_name_H-M   'P 1'
#
loop_
_entity.id
_entity.type
_entity.pdbx_description
1 polymer ?
#
loop_
_entity_poly.entity_id
_entity_poly.type
_entity_poly.pdbx_seq_one_letter_code
_entity_poly.pdbx_strand_id
1 'polypeptide(L)'
;MECLKAQQMLSEAIDSAVPEDELAEARAHCVGCEECTRFARSLERISSLPTPVAPDALVSRLVALGAQEAAVLRTAPAGSPEDGVAPDGHAAAPVRLMPAWWAPRLTAYAAVAAVLLVALVATGIGLGGVLSPREAVFETAEDTRARTDGAALSAAPAPGGTQEATKALSDTLIAPPYVVIDGLVYTPTGPRTVDAATLVTATPVLTSLHAASDPITLPAYRISTSNDTAVLQLTDGTYLGFSAVTREFGGRAFVLTSGSLLTSYGQWPTLPARFQQPTAPDGSPTFSFFGKDDSGTLIYIPTGGQATDGFAVAPGSGPQDPAAGNPNWTWWQRL
;
A
#
# COMPACT_ATOMS: atom_id res chain seq x y z
N MET A 1 15.92 -17.65 28.24
CA MET A 1 16.07 -16.70 27.12
C MET A 1 15.00 -15.62 27.23
N GLU A 2 15.33 -14.36 26.91
CA GLU A 2 14.40 -13.22 26.84
C GLU A 2 13.60 -13.26 25.53
N CYS A 3 12.32 -12.87 25.55
CA CYS A 3 11.44 -12.92 24.37
C CYS A 3 12.01 -12.16 23.16
N LEU A 4 12.57 -10.96 23.37
CA LEU A 4 13.18 -10.16 22.30
C LEU A 4 14.37 -10.86 21.65
N LYS A 5 15.19 -11.55 22.45
CA LYS A 5 16.35 -12.29 21.95
C LYS A 5 15.93 -13.53 21.17
N ALA A 6 14.89 -14.23 21.62
CA ALA A 6 14.33 -15.36 20.88
C ALA A 6 13.71 -14.93 19.54
N GLN A 7 12.98 -13.81 19.52
CA GLN A 7 12.38 -13.25 18.29
C GLN A 7 13.45 -12.80 17.29
N GLN A 8 14.52 -12.15 17.77
CA GLN A 8 15.65 -11.75 16.95
C GLN A 8 16.30 -12.97 16.26
N MET A 9 16.66 -14.01 17.02
CA MET A 9 17.28 -15.22 16.46
C MET A 9 16.38 -15.92 15.44
N LEU A 10 15.07 -16.01 15.70
CA LEU A 10 14.11 -16.62 14.78
C LEU A 10 13.95 -15.83 13.48
N SER A 11 14.07 -14.49 13.53
CA SER A 11 14.04 -13.65 12.34
C SER A 11 15.36 -13.74 11.56
N GLU A 12 16.51 -13.66 12.25
CA GLU A 12 17.83 -13.73 11.62
C GLU A 12 18.07 -15.06 10.91
N ALA A 13 17.48 -16.15 11.41
CA ALA A 13 17.53 -17.48 10.78
C ALA A 13 16.83 -17.57 9.41
N ILE A 14 15.99 -16.59 9.06
CA ILE A 14 15.34 -16.51 7.73
C ILE A 14 16.30 -15.89 6.71
N ASP A 15 17.04 -14.88 7.12
CA ASP A 15 17.89 -14.08 6.23
C ASP A 15 19.36 -14.54 6.22
N SER A 16 19.80 -15.26 7.25
CA SER A 16 21.20 -15.63 7.47
C SER A 16 21.35 -16.95 8.23
N ALA A 17 22.56 -17.51 8.20
CA ALA A 17 22.86 -18.73 8.94
C ALA A 17 23.10 -18.41 10.43
N VAL A 18 22.15 -18.82 11.28
CA VAL A 18 22.28 -18.81 12.76
C VAL A 18 22.76 -20.20 13.22
N PRO A 19 23.64 -20.30 14.23
CA PRO A 19 24.05 -21.59 14.81
C PRO A 19 22.84 -22.43 15.27
N GLU A 20 22.85 -23.74 14.96
CA GLU A 20 21.69 -24.61 15.22
C GLU A 20 21.36 -24.77 16.71
N ASP A 21 22.36 -24.67 17.58
CA ASP A 21 22.21 -24.73 19.04
C ASP A 21 21.48 -23.50 19.60
N GLU A 22 21.81 -22.31 19.11
CA GLU A 22 21.13 -21.06 19.46
C GLU A 22 19.68 -21.05 18.93
N LEU A 23 19.48 -21.55 17.70
CA LEU A 23 18.15 -21.69 17.11
C LEU A 23 17.27 -22.69 17.87
N ALA A 24 17.84 -23.81 18.33
CA ALA A 24 17.14 -24.81 19.12
C ALA A 24 16.70 -24.24 20.48
N GLU A 25 17.55 -23.43 21.13
CA GLU A 25 17.20 -22.74 22.38
C GLU A 25 16.04 -21.74 22.18
N ALA A 26 16.08 -20.96 21.08
CA ALA A 26 15.00 -20.03 20.73
C ALA A 26 13.67 -20.75 20.44
N ARG A 27 13.71 -21.88 19.72
CA ARG A 27 12.52 -22.72 19.46
C ARG A 27 11.96 -23.36 20.73
N ALA A 28 12.82 -23.81 21.64
CA ALA A 28 12.40 -24.35 22.93
C ALA A 28 11.70 -23.28 23.78
N HIS A 29 12.18 -22.03 23.73
CA HIS A 29 11.52 -20.90 24.40
C HIS A 29 10.11 -20.63 23.86
N CYS A 30 9.88 -20.77 22.55
CA CYS A 30 8.55 -20.62 21.96
C CYS A 30 7.51 -21.58 22.55
N VAL A 31 7.89 -22.82 22.89
CA VAL A 31 6.95 -23.82 23.45
C VAL A 31 6.29 -23.35 24.75
N GLY A 32 7.00 -22.55 25.56
CA GLY A 32 6.50 -22.02 26.83
C GLY A 32 5.97 -20.59 26.79
N CYS A 33 6.07 -19.89 25.65
CA CYS A 33 5.72 -18.47 25.52
C CYS A 33 4.72 -18.25 24.37
N GLU A 34 3.50 -17.83 24.72
CA GLU A 34 2.42 -17.62 23.73
C GLU A 34 2.78 -16.52 22.71
N GLU A 35 3.44 -15.46 23.16
CA GLU A 35 3.86 -14.35 22.29
C GLU A 35 4.90 -14.81 21.26
N CYS A 36 5.91 -15.55 21.69
CA CYS A 36 6.92 -16.11 20.81
C CYS A 36 6.35 -17.19 19.87
N THR A 37 5.34 -17.95 20.31
CA THR A 37 4.61 -18.88 19.43
C THR A 37 3.82 -18.13 18.35
N ARG A 38 3.18 -17.01 18.70
CA ARG A 38 2.43 -16.18 17.74
C ARG A 38 3.39 -15.55 16.73
N PHE A 39 4.55 -15.08 17.19
CA PHE A 39 5.60 -14.53 16.33
C PHE A 39 6.14 -15.58 15.35
N ALA A 40 6.50 -16.78 15.84
CA ALA A 40 7.00 -17.87 15.00
C ALA A 40 5.99 -18.26 13.89
N ARG A 41 4.69 -18.36 14.22
CA ARG A 41 3.62 -18.62 13.24
C ARG A 41 3.47 -17.50 12.21
N SER A 42 3.67 -16.25 12.60
CA SER A 42 3.66 -15.12 11.67
C SER A 42 4.84 -15.17 10.70
N LEU A 43 6.03 -15.50 11.19
CA LEU A 43 7.23 -15.70 10.36
C LEU A 43 7.05 -16.86 9.38
N GLU A 44 6.53 -18.00 9.84
CA GLU A 44 6.22 -19.15 8.98
C GLU A 44 5.23 -18.77 7.88
N ARG A 45 4.16 -18.05 8.24
CA ARG A 45 3.18 -17.55 7.26
C ARG A 45 3.83 -16.66 6.20
N ILE A 46 4.71 -15.74 6.60
CA ILE A 46 5.43 -14.86 5.66
C ILE A 46 6.36 -15.67 4.75
N SER A 47 7.10 -16.63 5.30
CA SER A 47 8.01 -17.49 4.52
C SER A 47 7.30 -18.42 3.54
N SER A 48 6.04 -18.76 3.82
CA SER A 48 5.19 -19.58 2.95
C SER A 48 4.51 -18.80 1.82
N LEU A 49 4.65 -17.47 1.80
CA LEU A 49 4.09 -16.66 0.71
C LEU A 49 4.84 -16.97 -0.59
N PRO A 50 4.13 -17.01 -1.73
CA PRO A 50 4.78 -17.20 -3.02
C PRO A 50 5.82 -16.12 -3.25
N THR A 51 7.03 -16.53 -3.62
CA THR A 51 8.12 -15.60 -3.95
C THR A 51 7.65 -14.69 -5.10
N PRO A 52 7.77 -13.36 -4.98
CA PRO A 52 7.36 -12.46 -6.04
C PRO A 52 8.15 -12.78 -7.31
N VAL A 53 7.44 -13.06 -8.39
CA VAL A 53 8.04 -13.33 -9.69
C VAL A 53 8.38 -12.00 -10.34
N ALA A 54 9.65 -11.80 -10.68
CA ALA A 54 10.07 -10.62 -11.43
C ALA A 54 9.41 -10.66 -12.84
N PRO A 55 8.90 -9.53 -13.35
CA PRO A 55 8.34 -9.48 -14.70
C PRO A 55 9.36 -9.94 -15.75
N ASP A 56 8.96 -10.74 -16.74
CA ASP A 56 9.86 -11.30 -17.75
C ASP A 56 10.66 -10.21 -18.51
N ALA A 57 10.05 -9.03 -18.70
CA ALA A 57 10.70 -7.87 -19.29
C ALA A 57 11.85 -7.33 -18.43
N LEU A 58 11.70 -7.34 -17.09
CA LEU A 58 12.75 -6.93 -16.16
C LEU A 58 13.88 -7.95 -16.14
N VAL A 59 13.55 -9.25 -16.08
CA VAL A 59 14.53 -10.34 -16.15
C VAL A 59 15.32 -10.25 -17.44
N SER A 60 14.64 -10.11 -18.58
CA SER A 60 15.27 -9.97 -19.90
C SER A 60 16.18 -8.74 -19.98
N ARG A 61 15.78 -7.61 -19.40
CA ARG A 61 16.59 -6.39 -19.34
C ARG A 61 17.83 -6.57 -18.48
N LEU A 62 17.72 -7.21 -17.32
CA LEU A 62 18.84 -7.51 -16.44
C LEU A 62 19.83 -8.49 -17.06
N VAL A 63 19.32 -9.52 -17.75
CA VAL A 63 20.15 -10.47 -18.52
C VAL A 63 20.89 -9.76 -19.65
N ALA A 64 20.22 -8.87 -20.39
CA ALA A 64 20.85 -8.09 -21.46
C ALA A 64 21.93 -7.13 -20.91
N LEU A 65 21.66 -6.46 -19.78
CA LEU A 65 22.65 -5.64 -19.07
C LEU A 65 23.85 -6.46 -18.62
N GLY A 66 23.63 -7.63 -18.01
CA GLY A 66 24.71 -8.53 -17.60
C GLY A 66 25.54 -9.05 -18.77
N ALA A 67 24.90 -9.31 -19.92
CA ALA A 67 25.60 -9.72 -21.14
C ALA A 67 26.48 -8.60 -21.73
N GLN A 68 26.01 -7.35 -21.66
CA GLN A 68 26.78 -6.17 -22.06
C GLN A 68 27.98 -5.97 -21.13
N GLU A 69 27.79 -6.02 -19.81
CA GLU A 69 28.86 -5.89 -18.83
C GLU A 69 29.91 -7.00 -19.00
N ALA A 70 29.46 -8.25 -19.20
CA ALA A 70 30.35 -9.38 -19.47
C ALA A 70 31.10 -9.24 -20.80
N ALA A 71 30.52 -8.59 -21.80
CA ALA A 71 31.21 -8.29 -23.06
C ALA A 71 32.29 -7.22 -22.86
N VAL A 72 32.00 -6.17 -22.09
CA VAL A 72 32.98 -5.12 -21.71
C VAL A 72 34.16 -5.74 -20.98
N LEU A 73 33.91 -6.60 -19.98
CA LEU A 73 34.97 -7.32 -19.25
C LEU A 73 35.81 -8.24 -20.14
N ARG A 74 35.23 -8.81 -21.19
CA ARG A 74 35.95 -9.64 -22.18
C ARG A 74 36.79 -8.83 -23.16
N THR A 75 36.39 -7.59 -23.45
CA THR A 75 37.12 -6.68 -24.36
C THR A 75 38.09 -5.75 -23.65
N ALA A 76 38.05 -5.70 -22.32
CA ALA A 76 39.05 -5.02 -21.53
C ALA A 76 40.41 -5.67 -21.83
N PRO A 77 41.43 -4.90 -22.24
CA PRO A 77 42.75 -5.45 -22.47
C PRO A 77 43.22 -6.07 -21.15
N ALA A 78 43.67 -7.32 -21.22
CA ALA A 78 44.40 -7.94 -20.12
C ALA A 78 45.66 -7.08 -19.88
N GLY A 79 45.56 -6.14 -18.95
CA GLY A 79 46.72 -5.46 -18.41
C GLY A 79 47.67 -6.54 -17.92
N SER A 80 48.85 -6.60 -18.53
CA SER A 80 49.90 -7.52 -18.12
C SER A 80 50.21 -7.29 -16.63
N PRO A 81 50.46 -8.36 -15.86
CA PRO A 81 50.75 -8.26 -14.45
C PRO A 81 52.16 -7.70 -14.29
N GLU A 82 52.30 -6.43 -13.92
CA GLU A 82 53.56 -5.94 -13.36
C GLU A 82 53.53 -6.13 -11.84
N ASP A 83 54.22 -7.20 -11.45
CA ASP A 83 55.02 -7.40 -10.25
C ASP A 83 54.44 -7.12 -8.86
N GLY A 84 54.18 -8.23 -8.16
CA GLY A 84 54.75 -8.45 -6.83
C GLY A 84 53.79 -8.36 -5.65
N VAL A 85 53.14 -9.48 -5.32
CA VAL A 85 53.03 -10.12 -3.98
C VAL A 85 52.08 -11.32 -4.10
N ALA A 86 52.43 -12.42 -3.45
CA ALA A 86 51.73 -13.72 -3.46
C ALA A 86 50.26 -13.62 -3.01
N PRO A 87 49.37 -14.56 -3.42
CA PRO A 87 47.93 -14.41 -3.29
C PRO A 87 47.45 -14.90 -1.92
N ASP A 88 47.29 -13.99 -0.96
CA ASP A 88 46.38 -14.24 0.15
C ASP A 88 44.94 -14.11 -0.37
N GLY A 89 44.16 -15.16 -0.12
CA GLY A 89 42.84 -15.42 -0.68
C GLY A 89 41.95 -14.19 -0.75
N HIS A 90 41.78 -13.65 -1.94
CA HIS A 90 40.74 -12.67 -2.24
C HIS A 90 39.42 -13.43 -2.30
N ALA A 91 38.76 -13.55 -1.15
CA ALA A 91 37.32 -13.75 -1.12
C ALA A 91 36.71 -12.69 -2.05
N ALA A 92 36.09 -13.14 -3.14
CA ALA A 92 35.37 -12.27 -4.06
C ALA A 92 34.42 -11.40 -3.23
N ALA A 93 34.71 -10.08 -3.18
CA ALA A 93 33.83 -9.15 -2.49
C ALA A 93 32.43 -9.30 -3.12
N PRO A 94 31.37 -9.50 -2.33
CA PRO A 94 30.04 -9.67 -2.88
C PRO A 94 29.68 -8.40 -3.64
N VAL A 95 29.53 -8.53 -4.96
CA VAL A 95 29.05 -7.46 -5.82
C VAL A 95 27.65 -7.12 -5.33
N ARG A 96 27.52 -6.00 -4.61
CA ARG A 96 26.22 -5.44 -4.23
C ARG A 96 25.55 -4.90 -5.48
N LEU A 97 24.77 -5.75 -6.15
CA LEU A 97 23.81 -5.38 -7.18
C LEU A 97 22.57 -4.73 -6.55
N MET A 98 22.77 -3.64 -5.80
CA MET A 98 21.68 -2.79 -5.32
C MET A 98 21.86 -1.37 -5.85
N PRO A 99 20.88 -0.82 -6.56
CA PRO A 99 20.89 0.58 -6.99
C PRO A 99 20.94 1.54 -5.78
N ALA A 100 21.70 2.63 -5.89
CA ALA A 100 21.91 3.61 -4.81
C ALA A 100 20.64 4.33 -4.30
N TRP A 101 19.51 4.22 -5.01
CA TRP A 101 18.21 4.76 -4.59
C TRP A 101 17.42 3.84 -3.64
N TRP A 102 17.95 2.63 -3.36
CA TRP A 102 17.44 1.68 -2.37
C TRP A 102 18.09 1.82 -0.98
N ALA A 103 18.87 2.88 -0.72
CA ALA A 103 19.25 3.22 0.66
C ALA A 103 18.00 3.75 1.40
N PRO A 104 17.39 2.99 2.33
CA PRO A 104 16.24 3.50 3.05
C PRO A 104 16.75 4.33 4.21
N ARG A 105 16.21 5.55 4.32
CA ARG A 105 15.86 6.31 5.53
C ARG A 105 16.20 5.66 6.89
N LEU A 106 17.48 5.46 7.19
CA LEU A 106 18.02 5.17 8.54
C LEU A 106 19.22 6.06 8.90
N THR A 107 19.60 7.00 8.03
CA THR A 107 20.58 8.05 8.36
C THR A 107 20.00 9.14 9.27
N ALA A 108 18.69 9.14 9.53
CA ALA A 108 18.06 10.01 10.52
C ALA A 108 18.21 9.50 11.98
N TYR A 109 18.63 8.25 12.21
CA TYR A 109 18.85 7.72 13.57
C TYR A 109 20.33 7.49 13.92
N ALA A 110 21.25 7.50 12.95
CA ALA A 110 22.69 7.50 13.24
C ALA A 110 23.20 8.86 13.77
N ALA A 111 22.51 9.97 13.48
CA ALA A 111 22.85 11.28 14.02
C ALA A 111 22.50 11.42 15.52
N VAL A 112 21.52 10.65 16.03
CA VAL A 112 21.12 10.69 17.45
C VAL A 112 22.09 9.87 18.32
N ALA A 113 22.63 8.77 17.79
CA ALA A 113 23.65 7.98 18.48
C ALA A 113 25.00 8.72 18.60
N ALA A 114 25.35 9.55 17.61
CA ALA A 114 26.58 10.36 17.66
C ALA A 114 26.47 11.54 18.66
N VAL A 115 25.30 12.17 18.81
CA VAL A 115 25.10 13.25 19.80
C VAL A 115 25.02 12.71 21.23
N LEU A 116 24.45 11.52 21.44
CA LEU A 116 24.44 10.86 22.75
C LEU A 116 25.82 10.33 23.17
N LEU A 117 26.65 9.84 22.25
CA LEU A 117 28.03 9.43 22.56
C LEU A 117 28.95 10.62 22.87
N VAL A 118 28.75 11.79 22.25
CA VAL A 118 29.52 13.01 22.61
C VAL A 118 29.08 13.58 23.97
N ALA A 119 27.80 13.48 24.33
CA ALA A 119 27.30 13.89 25.65
C ALA A 119 27.78 12.97 26.79
N LEU A 120 27.97 11.67 26.52
CA LEU A 120 28.45 10.69 27.49
C LEU A 120 29.98 10.73 27.69
N VAL A 121 30.74 11.16 26.67
CA VAL A 121 32.20 11.35 26.80
C VAL A 121 32.54 12.67 27.50
N ALA A 122 31.68 13.69 27.42
CA ALA A 122 31.83 14.93 28.21
C ALA A 122 31.48 14.78 29.71
N THR A 123 30.76 13.72 30.09
CA THR A 123 30.41 13.43 31.50
C THR A 123 31.30 12.35 32.15
N GLY A 124 32.23 11.74 31.40
CA GLY A 124 33.04 10.60 31.85
C GLY A 124 34.47 10.90 32.32
N ILE A 125 34.94 12.15 32.32
CA ILE A 125 36.24 12.53 32.86
C ILE A 125 36.05 13.58 33.95
N GLY A 126 35.93 13.12 35.20
CA GLY A 126 35.77 14.02 36.34
C GLY A 126 35.52 13.32 37.68
N LEU A 127 36.16 12.18 37.95
CA LEU A 127 36.30 11.70 39.33
C LEU A 127 37.38 12.54 40.00
N GLY A 128 36.99 13.40 40.95
CA GLY A 128 37.97 14.11 41.76
C GLY A 128 37.40 15.18 42.69
N GLY A 129 36.74 14.77 43.77
CA GLY A 129 37.03 15.41 45.06
C GLY A 129 35.89 16.06 45.87
N VAL A 130 35.74 15.53 47.09
CA VAL A 130 35.75 16.31 48.36
C VAL A 130 34.45 17.01 48.82
N LEU A 131 33.94 16.49 49.97
CA LEU A 131 33.18 17.14 51.08
C LEU A 131 31.67 17.45 50.99
N SER A 132 30.92 16.70 51.80
CA SER A 132 29.90 17.12 52.80
C SER A 132 28.60 17.88 52.41
N PRO A 133 27.53 17.72 53.23
CA PRO A 133 26.16 18.10 52.88
C PRO A 133 25.84 19.55 53.26
N ARG A 134 24.98 20.21 52.48
CA ARG A 134 24.31 21.45 52.94
C ARG A 134 22.97 21.70 52.25
N GLU A 135 22.02 22.07 53.10
CA GLU A 135 20.63 22.46 52.86
C GLU A 135 20.47 23.65 51.89
N ALA A 136 19.28 23.73 51.28
CA ALA A 136 18.42 24.93 51.15
C ALA A 136 17.52 24.79 49.90
N VAL A 137 16.25 25.19 49.84
CA VAL A 137 15.31 25.82 50.79
C VAL A 137 13.90 25.64 50.15
N PHE A 138 12.90 25.60 51.03
CA PHE A 138 11.45 25.64 50.78
C PHE A 138 10.95 26.85 49.97
N GLU A 139 9.81 26.69 49.28
CA GLU A 139 8.54 27.43 49.52
C GLU A 139 7.44 26.75 48.66
N THR A 140 6.43 26.04 49.20
CA THR A 140 5.09 26.51 49.68
C THR A 140 4.41 27.52 48.73
N ALA A 141 3.14 27.47 48.35
CA ALA A 141 1.91 26.81 48.80
C ALA A 141 1.02 26.66 47.53
N GLU A 142 -0.07 25.90 47.45
CA GLU A 142 -1.26 26.06 48.27
C GLU A 142 -2.17 24.83 48.15
N ASP A 143 -2.71 24.50 49.31
CA ASP A 143 -3.51 23.34 49.66
C ASP A 143 -4.97 23.78 49.67
N THR A 144 -5.86 23.02 49.04
CA THR A 144 -7.18 22.79 49.64
C THR A 144 -7.76 21.46 49.15
N ARG A 145 -7.51 20.41 49.92
CA ARG A 145 -8.41 19.25 49.98
C ARG A 145 -9.68 19.60 50.76
N ALA A 146 -10.83 19.21 50.23
CA ALA A 146 -11.97 18.83 51.05
C ALA A 146 -12.41 17.42 50.64
N ARG A 147 -12.32 16.53 51.62
CA ARG A 147 -12.68 15.11 51.59
C ARG A 147 -14.13 14.96 52.01
N THR A 148 -14.89 14.09 51.36
CA THR A 148 -16.01 13.40 51.99
C THR A 148 -16.17 12.02 51.34
N ASP A 149 -15.94 10.98 52.14
CA ASP A 149 -16.21 9.58 51.81
C ASP A 149 -17.72 9.31 52.01
N GLY A 150 -18.35 8.53 51.12
CA GLY A 150 -19.74 8.09 51.28
C GLY A 150 -20.24 7.26 50.09
N ALA A 151 -20.26 5.94 50.24
CA ALA A 151 -20.69 4.96 49.25
C ALA A 151 -22.20 4.95 49.00
N ALA A 152 -22.64 4.85 47.73
CA ALA A 152 -23.87 4.17 47.29
C ALA A 152 -23.94 4.02 45.75
N LEU A 153 -24.02 2.77 45.30
CA LEU A 153 -24.71 2.17 44.14
C LEU A 153 -25.33 3.05 43.01
N SER A 154 -25.12 2.55 41.77
CA SER A 154 -25.94 2.70 40.55
C SER A 154 -25.95 4.05 39.79
N ALA A 155 -25.25 4.09 38.66
CA ALA A 155 -25.79 4.53 37.35
C ALA A 155 -24.74 4.31 36.24
N ALA A 156 -25.13 3.61 35.16
CA ALA A 156 -24.36 3.50 33.93
C ALA A 156 -24.33 4.85 33.17
N PRO A 157 -23.22 5.24 32.52
CA PRO A 157 -23.27 6.25 31.47
C PRO A 157 -23.63 5.59 30.14
N ALA A 158 -24.75 6.00 29.56
CA ALA A 158 -25.17 5.67 28.21
C ALA A 158 -24.16 6.22 27.16
N PRO A 159 -24.05 5.56 25.98
CA PRO A 159 -23.08 5.95 24.95
C PRO A 159 -23.58 7.18 24.20
N GLY A 160 -22.97 8.33 24.48
CA GLY A 160 -23.18 9.57 23.71
C GLY A 160 -22.33 9.57 22.44
N GLY A 161 -23.01 9.37 21.30
CA GLY A 161 -22.70 9.97 20.00
C GLY A 161 -21.25 9.95 19.51
N THR A 162 -20.82 8.84 18.91
CA THR A 162 -19.66 8.81 18.00
C THR A 162 -20.14 8.80 16.53
N GLN A 163 -21.01 9.75 16.18
CA GLN A 163 -21.51 9.95 14.81
C GLN A 163 -20.62 10.89 13.98
N GLU A 164 -19.52 11.41 14.55
CA GLU A 164 -18.62 12.36 13.88
C GLU A 164 -17.42 11.72 13.18
N ALA A 165 -17.01 10.50 13.54
CA ALA A 165 -15.77 9.92 12.98
C ALA A 165 -15.94 9.36 11.56
N THR A 166 -17.13 8.88 11.18
CA THR A 166 -17.37 8.30 9.84
C THR A 166 -17.81 9.33 8.80
N LYS A 167 -18.30 10.50 9.24
CA LYS A 167 -18.69 11.59 8.33
C LYS A 167 -17.50 12.46 7.91
N ALA A 168 -16.41 12.46 8.68
CA ALA A 168 -15.25 13.32 8.48
C ALA A 168 -14.31 12.90 7.32
N LEU A 169 -14.37 11.65 6.84
CA LEU A 169 -13.60 11.22 5.66
C LEU A 169 -14.28 11.54 4.32
N SER A 170 -15.57 11.90 4.35
CA SER A 170 -16.36 12.18 3.14
C SER A 170 -16.27 13.61 2.64
N ASP A 171 -15.59 14.52 3.36
CA ASP A 171 -15.68 15.97 3.14
C ASP A 171 -14.48 16.60 2.41
N THR A 172 -13.60 15.83 1.77
CA THR A 172 -12.46 16.45 1.03
C THR A 172 -11.98 15.73 -0.22
N LEU A 173 -12.67 14.68 -0.69
CA LEU A 173 -12.31 14.01 -1.94
C LEU A 173 -13.44 14.11 -2.97
N ILE A 174 -13.29 15.05 -3.90
CA ILE A 174 -14.15 15.19 -5.09
C ILE A 174 -13.83 14.02 -6.03
N ALA A 175 -14.86 13.31 -6.51
CA ALA A 175 -14.62 12.23 -7.45
C ALA A 175 -13.97 12.74 -8.73
N PRO A 176 -13.07 11.96 -9.35
CA PRO A 176 -12.60 12.24 -10.69
C PRO A 176 -13.75 12.39 -11.71
N PRO A 177 -13.49 13.00 -12.87
CA PRO A 177 -14.49 13.19 -13.91
C PRO A 177 -14.82 11.86 -14.61
N TYR A 178 -15.54 10.96 -13.96
CA TYR A 178 -15.93 9.68 -14.52
C TYR A 178 -17.17 9.78 -15.42
N VAL A 179 -17.26 8.87 -16.39
CA VAL A 179 -18.49 8.54 -17.12
C VAL A 179 -18.74 7.04 -17.08
N VAL A 180 -20.00 6.62 -17.26
CA VAL A 180 -20.39 5.21 -17.36
C VAL A 180 -20.95 4.91 -18.73
N ILE A 181 -20.36 3.95 -19.43
CA ILE A 181 -20.82 3.48 -20.75
C ILE A 181 -21.02 1.96 -20.66
N ASP A 182 -22.26 1.51 -20.86
CA ASP A 182 -22.74 0.13 -20.67
C ASP A 182 -22.25 -0.51 -19.36
N GLY A 183 -22.28 0.25 -18.26
CA GLY A 183 -21.90 -0.21 -16.92
C GLY A 183 -20.39 -0.21 -16.61
N LEU A 184 -19.53 0.13 -17.59
CA LEU A 184 -18.09 0.29 -17.39
C LEU A 184 -17.75 1.76 -17.11
N VAL A 185 -16.80 1.99 -16.20
CA VAL A 185 -16.37 3.33 -15.79
C VAL A 185 -15.16 3.78 -16.62
N TYR A 186 -15.21 5.00 -17.13
CA TYR A 186 -14.14 5.60 -17.93
C TYR A 186 -13.74 6.97 -17.40
N THR A 187 -12.49 7.37 -17.71
CA THR A 187 -11.94 8.71 -17.48
C THR A 187 -11.65 9.42 -18.79
N PRO A 188 -11.81 10.76 -18.86
CA PRO A 188 -11.56 11.53 -20.06
C PRO A 188 -10.06 11.55 -20.39
N THR A 189 -9.75 11.36 -21.66
CA THR A 189 -8.39 11.48 -22.22
C THR A 189 -8.22 12.75 -23.06
N GLY A 190 -9.29 13.52 -23.25
CA GLY A 190 -9.29 14.74 -24.08
C GLY A 190 -9.79 14.52 -25.50
N PRO A 191 -9.74 15.57 -26.36
CA PRO A 191 -10.23 15.50 -27.73
C PRO A 191 -9.55 14.37 -28.53
N ARG A 192 -10.33 13.67 -29.35
CA ARG A 192 -9.83 12.51 -30.10
C ARG A 192 -10.34 12.53 -31.53
N THR A 193 -9.46 12.23 -32.48
CA THR A 193 -9.86 11.90 -33.85
C THR A 193 -10.15 10.41 -33.94
N VAL A 194 -11.27 10.05 -34.55
CA VAL A 194 -11.68 8.65 -34.73
C VAL A 194 -11.99 8.36 -36.19
N ASP A 195 -11.66 7.14 -36.62
CA ASP A 195 -12.17 6.60 -37.88
C ASP A 195 -13.59 6.08 -37.64
N ALA A 196 -14.56 6.64 -38.37
CA ALA A 196 -15.96 6.27 -38.26
C ALA A 196 -16.21 4.77 -38.52
N ALA A 197 -15.36 4.12 -39.33
CA ALA A 197 -15.46 2.69 -39.59
C ALA A 197 -15.15 1.82 -38.36
N THR A 198 -14.46 2.37 -37.36
CA THR A 198 -14.08 1.64 -36.13
C THR A 198 -15.10 1.80 -35.00
N LEU A 199 -16.08 2.69 -35.15
CA LEU A 199 -17.03 3.02 -34.10
C LEU A 199 -18.13 1.96 -33.99
N VAL A 200 -18.34 1.49 -32.76
CA VAL A 200 -19.45 0.61 -32.39
C VAL A 200 -20.38 1.39 -31.48
N THR A 201 -21.66 1.53 -31.86
CA THR A 201 -22.65 2.27 -31.07
C THR A 201 -22.81 1.66 -29.68
N ALA A 202 -22.72 2.51 -28.66
CA ALA A 202 -22.96 2.17 -27.26
C ALA A 202 -24.19 2.90 -26.72
N THR A 203 -24.56 2.61 -25.47
CA THR A 203 -25.66 3.33 -24.81
C THR A 203 -25.30 4.82 -24.66
N PRO A 204 -26.16 5.76 -25.09
CA PRO A 204 -25.92 7.19 -24.93
C PRO A 204 -25.70 7.57 -23.46
N VAL A 205 -24.84 8.56 -23.22
CA VAL A 205 -24.47 9.00 -21.87
C VAL A 205 -25.15 10.31 -21.55
N LEU A 206 -25.89 10.35 -20.44
CA LEU A 206 -26.38 11.60 -19.84
C LEU A 206 -25.25 12.23 -19.02
N THR A 207 -24.78 13.41 -19.42
CA THR A 207 -23.61 14.04 -18.81
C THR A 207 -23.66 15.57 -18.85
N SER A 208 -23.12 16.22 -17.82
CA SER A 208 -22.94 17.68 -17.75
C SER A 208 -21.64 18.17 -18.42
N LEU A 209 -20.92 17.31 -19.15
CA LEU A 209 -19.63 17.56 -19.80
C LEU A 209 -19.53 18.85 -20.63
N HIS A 210 -20.66 19.36 -21.11
CA HIS A 210 -20.73 20.53 -21.99
C HIS A 210 -21.76 21.59 -21.54
N ALA A 211 -22.39 21.42 -20.37
CA ALA A 211 -23.49 22.27 -19.95
C ALA A 211 -23.23 22.83 -18.55
N ALA A 212 -23.24 24.15 -18.43
CA ALA A 212 -23.07 24.87 -17.17
C ALA A 212 -24.26 24.68 -16.19
N SER A 213 -25.32 23.97 -16.57
CA SER A 213 -26.46 23.71 -15.69
C SER A 213 -27.09 22.33 -15.83
N ASP A 214 -27.53 21.92 -17.03
CA ASP A 214 -28.31 20.67 -17.19
C ASP A 214 -27.56 19.56 -17.93
N PRO A 215 -27.55 18.31 -17.42
CA PRO A 215 -26.97 17.18 -18.14
C PRO A 215 -27.62 17.00 -19.52
N ILE A 216 -26.79 16.81 -20.54
CA ILE A 216 -27.21 16.51 -21.91
C ILE A 216 -26.92 15.06 -22.26
N THR A 217 -27.75 14.47 -23.12
CA THR A 217 -27.50 13.13 -23.64
C THR A 217 -26.57 13.23 -24.85
N LEU A 218 -25.38 12.63 -24.74
CA LEU A 218 -24.41 12.56 -25.83
C LEU A 218 -24.37 11.14 -26.43
N PRO A 219 -24.28 11.01 -27.77
CA PRO A 219 -23.99 9.73 -28.40
C PRO A 219 -22.66 9.17 -27.91
N ALA A 220 -22.64 7.88 -27.59
CA ALA A 220 -21.46 7.17 -27.11
C ALA A 220 -21.10 6.03 -28.05
N TYR A 221 -19.80 5.81 -28.20
CA TYR A 221 -19.25 4.77 -29.06
C TYR A 221 -18.08 4.08 -28.38
N ARG A 222 -17.95 2.78 -28.62
CA ARG A 222 -16.72 2.02 -28.36
C ARG A 222 -15.87 1.97 -29.62
N ILE A 223 -14.56 1.82 -29.45
CA ILE A 223 -13.66 1.59 -30.58
C ILE A 223 -13.45 0.08 -30.75
N SER A 224 -13.88 -0.49 -31.87
CA SER A 224 -13.78 -1.93 -32.17
C SER A 224 -12.37 -2.50 -32.09
N THR A 225 -11.35 -1.67 -32.29
CA THR A 225 -9.94 -2.06 -32.20
C THR A 225 -9.34 -1.93 -30.79
N SER A 226 -10.11 -1.44 -29.80
CA SER A 226 -9.61 -1.20 -28.43
C SER A 226 -10.73 -1.35 -27.38
N ASN A 227 -10.68 -2.44 -26.62
CA ASN A 227 -11.73 -2.78 -25.62
C ASN A 227 -11.80 -1.82 -24.43
N ASP A 228 -10.74 -1.05 -24.19
CA ASP A 228 -10.61 -0.08 -23.10
C ASP A 228 -10.97 1.35 -23.51
N THR A 229 -11.29 1.58 -24.78
CA THR A 229 -11.46 2.94 -25.30
C THR A 229 -12.90 3.19 -25.71
N ALA A 230 -13.42 4.34 -25.26
CA ALA A 230 -14.69 4.87 -25.71
C ALA A 230 -14.56 6.33 -26.16
N VAL A 231 -15.53 6.80 -26.92
CA VAL A 231 -15.66 8.20 -27.30
C VAL A 231 -17.10 8.68 -27.11
N LEU A 232 -17.25 9.94 -26.74
CA LEU A 232 -18.53 10.66 -26.81
C LEU A 232 -18.47 11.65 -27.97
N GLN A 233 -19.53 11.71 -28.76
CA GLN A 233 -19.68 12.73 -29.79
C GLN A 233 -20.31 13.98 -29.18
N LEU A 234 -19.63 15.12 -29.29
CA LEU A 234 -20.11 16.42 -28.85
C LEU A 234 -21.11 17.01 -29.87
N THR A 235 -21.83 18.05 -29.45
CA THR A 235 -22.88 18.72 -30.27
C THR A 235 -22.33 19.39 -31.52
N ASP A 236 -21.04 19.75 -31.53
CA ASP A 236 -20.32 20.30 -32.68
C ASP A 236 -19.82 19.21 -33.66
N GLY A 237 -20.10 17.94 -33.37
CA GLY A 237 -19.71 16.78 -34.17
C GLY A 237 -18.29 16.26 -33.88
N THR A 238 -17.53 16.92 -33.00
CA THR A 238 -16.21 16.44 -32.56
C THR A 238 -16.33 15.30 -31.56
N TYR A 239 -15.22 14.59 -31.29
CA TYR A 239 -15.21 13.47 -30.36
C TYR A 239 -14.31 13.77 -29.15
N LEU A 240 -14.81 13.43 -27.97
CA LEU A 240 -14.06 13.41 -26.73
C LEU A 240 -13.72 11.96 -26.37
N GLY A 241 -12.43 11.69 -26.15
CA GLY A 241 -11.90 10.36 -25.85
C GLY A 241 -11.97 10.01 -24.37
N PHE A 242 -12.12 8.71 -24.12
CA PHE A 242 -12.21 8.12 -22.79
C PHE A 242 -11.43 6.80 -22.72
N SER A 243 -10.78 6.56 -21.58
CA SER A 243 -10.10 5.29 -21.26
C SER A 243 -10.78 4.63 -20.07
N ALA A 244 -10.99 3.33 -20.18
CA ALA A 244 -11.56 2.51 -19.12
C ALA A 244 -10.67 2.60 -17.89
N VAL A 245 -11.28 2.70 -16.71
CA VAL A 245 -10.55 2.65 -15.45
C VAL A 245 -10.21 1.19 -15.19
N THR A 246 -8.93 0.86 -15.29
CA THR A 246 -8.44 -0.52 -15.21
C THR A 246 -7.48 -0.71 -14.06
N ARG A 247 -7.28 -1.98 -13.71
CA ARG A 247 -6.27 -2.45 -12.76
C ARG A 247 -5.87 -3.88 -13.08
N GLU A 248 -4.77 -4.33 -12.49
CA GLU A 248 -4.22 -5.66 -12.75
C GLU A 248 -4.27 -6.55 -11.50
N PHE A 249 -4.65 -7.81 -11.72
CA PHE A 249 -4.57 -8.85 -10.71
C PHE A 249 -4.14 -10.18 -11.36
N GLY A 250 -3.01 -10.71 -10.93
CA GLY A 250 -2.43 -11.93 -11.50
C GLY A 250 -2.08 -11.76 -12.99
N GLY A 251 -1.61 -10.57 -13.37
CA GLY A 251 -1.26 -10.24 -14.77
C GLY A 251 -2.45 -10.14 -15.72
N ARG A 252 -3.68 -9.99 -15.19
CA ARG A 252 -4.90 -9.83 -15.98
C ARG A 252 -5.54 -8.48 -15.70
N ALA A 253 -6.05 -7.83 -16.75
CA ALA A 253 -6.76 -6.57 -16.64
C ALA A 253 -8.20 -6.77 -16.15
N PHE A 254 -8.59 -5.95 -15.19
CA PHE A 254 -9.95 -5.81 -14.69
C PHE A 254 -10.40 -4.36 -14.83
N VAL A 255 -11.64 -4.16 -15.21
CA VAL A 255 -12.27 -2.85 -15.42
C VAL A 255 -13.26 -2.55 -14.30
N LEU A 256 -13.25 -1.29 -13.87
CA LEU A 256 -14.19 -0.78 -12.89
C LEU A 256 -15.60 -0.73 -13.47
N THR A 257 -16.56 -1.21 -12.67
CA THR A 257 -17.98 -1.19 -13.02
C THR A 257 -18.78 -0.34 -12.04
N SER A 258 -19.90 0.20 -12.52
CA SER A 258 -20.84 0.95 -11.70
C SER A 258 -22.24 0.34 -11.75
N GLY A 259 -22.90 0.29 -10.59
CA GLY A 259 -24.31 -0.07 -10.47
C GLY A 259 -25.28 1.05 -10.83
N SER A 260 -24.79 2.29 -10.87
CA SER A 260 -25.57 3.47 -11.22
C SER A 260 -24.97 4.18 -12.43
N LEU A 261 -25.83 4.87 -13.18
CA LEU A 261 -25.39 5.88 -14.14
C LEU A 261 -24.78 7.07 -13.37
N LEU A 262 -23.76 7.70 -13.95
CA LEU A 262 -23.17 8.93 -13.43
C LEU A 262 -23.61 10.07 -14.34
N THR A 263 -24.43 10.99 -13.81
CA THR A 263 -25.07 12.06 -14.59
C THR A 263 -24.25 13.34 -14.61
N SER A 264 -23.27 13.46 -13.71
CA SER A 264 -22.34 14.58 -13.63
C SER A 264 -20.95 14.12 -13.20
N TYR A 265 -19.93 14.92 -13.53
CA TYR A 265 -18.61 14.76 -12.93
C TYR A 265 -18.65 14.98 -11.42
N GLY A 266 -17.67 14.41 -10.72
CA GLY A 266 -17.64 14.44 -9.26
C GLY A 266 -18.52 13.39 -8.59
N GLN A 267 -19.25 12.57 -9.35
CA GLN A 267 -20.00 11.44 -8.81
C GLN A 267 -19.14 10.18 -8.74
N TRP A 268 -19.13 9.53 -7.58
CA TRP A 268 -18.43 8.27 -7.36
C TRP A 268 -19.21 7.09 -7.97
N PRO A 269 -18.55 6.15 -8.66
CA PRO A 269 -19.19 4.90 -9.07
C PRO A 269 -19.60 4.09 -7.85
N THR A 270 -20.66 3.31 -8.01
CA THR A 270 -21.28 2.52 -6.94
C THR A 270 -21.24 1.03 -7.24
N LEU A 271 -21.36 0.21 -6.20
CA LEU A 271 -21.39 -1.24 -6.34
C LEU A 271 -22.58 -1.70 -7.23
N PRO A 272 -22.38 -2.64 -8.18
CA PRO A 272 -23.46 -3.20 -8.98
C PRO A 272 -24.58 -3.81 -8.15
N ALA A 273 -25.84 -3.61 -8.57
CA ALA A 273 -27.04 -4.05 -7.84
C ALA A 273 -27.14 -5.57 -7.61
N ARG A 274 -26.39 -6.38 -8.36
CA ARG A 274 -26.28 -7.83 -8.15
C ARG A 274 -25.59 -8.20 -6.83
N PHE A 275 -24.88 -7.26 -6.21
CA PHE A 275 -24.26 -7.44 -4.91
C PHE A 275 -25.11 -6.81 -3.82
N GLN A 276 -25.25 -7.51 -2.71
CA GLN A 276 -25.89 -6.96 -1.54
C GLN A 276 -25.02 -5.82 -0.99
N GLN A 277 -25.64 -4.66 -0.74
CA GLN A 277 -24.96 -3.56 -0.08
C GLN A 277 -24.52 -4.00 1.32
N PRO A 278 -23.31 -3.61 1.77
CA PRO A 278 -22.88 -3.90 3.13
C PRO A 278 -23.87 -3.31 4.13
N THR A 279 -24.28 -4.12 5.11
CA THR A 279 -25.15 -3.68 6.19
C THR A 279 -24.35 -3.14 7.39
N ALA A 280 -23.05 -3.43 7.47
CA ALA A 280 -22.20 -2.93 8.53
C ALA A 280 -21.70 -1.50 8.23
N PRO A 281 -21.60 -0.62 9.24
CA PRO A 281 -21.14 0.77 9.06
C PRO A 281 -19.70 0.92 8.55
N ASP A 282 -18.86 -0.09 8.79
CA ASP A 282 -17.47 -0.17 8.31
C ASP A 282 -17.36 -0.83 6.93
N GLY A 283 -18.48 -1.22 6.33
CA GLY A 283 -18.53 -1.91 5.05
C GLY A 283 -18.23 -3.41 5.12
N SER A 284 -18.02 -4.01 6.30
CA SER A 284 -17.69 -5.44 6.47
C SER A 284 -18.93 -6.37 6.52
N PRO A 285 -18.81 -7.69 6.27
CA PRO A 285 -18.77 -8.22 4.91
C PRO A 285 -20.10 -8.77 4.37
N THR A 286 -20.48 -8.27 3.18
CA THR A 286 -20.99 -9.09 2.06
C THR A 286 -19.85 -9.70 1.22
N PHE A 287 -18.60 -9.25 1.42
CA PHE A 287 -17.40 -9.74 0.74
C PHE A 287 -16.32 -10.19 1.73
N SER A 288 -15.71 -11.35 1.49
CA SER A 288 -14.59 -11.87 2.28
C SER A 288 -13.25 -11.40 1.71
N PHE A 289 -12.28 -11.12 2.58
CA PHE A 289 -10.91 -10.79 2.15
C PHE A 289 -10.31 -11.95 1.35
N PHE A 290 -9.73 -11.63 0.20
CA PHE A 290 -9.08 -12.60 -0.67
C PHE A 290 -7.56 -12.44 -0.71
N GLY A 291 -7.09 -11.20 -0.90
CA GLY A 291 -5.66 -10.95 -1.10
C GLY A 291 -5.34 -9.51 -1.47
N LYS A 292 -4.28 -9.32 -2.25
CA LYS A 292 -3.89 -8.02 -2.81
C LYS A 292 -3.86 -8.12 -4.34
N ASP A 293 -4.14 -7.00 -5.00
CA ASP A 293 -3.90 -6.86 -6.44
C ASP A 293 -2.41 -6.61 -6.74
N ASP A 294 -2.08 -6.45 -8.02
CA ASP A 294 -0.69 -6.29 -8.48
C ASP A 294 -0.07 -4.94 -8.01
N SER A 295 -0.91 -3.98 -7.60
CA SER A 295 -0.50 -2.71 -6.99
C SER A 295 -0.37 -2.76 -5.45
N GLY A 296 -0.74 -3.89 -4.83
CA GLY A 296 -0.73 -4.07 -3.38
C GLY A 296 -2.02 -3.63 -2.67
N THR A 297 -3.05 -3.23 -3.41
CA THR A 297 -4.37 -2.85 -2.89
C THR A 297 -5.15 -4.08 -2.43
N LEU A 298 -5.78 -4.03 -1.26
CA LEU A 298 -6.56 -5.14 -0.72
C LEU A 298 -7.79 -5.43 -1.60
N ILE A 299 -8.02 -6.72 -1.89
CA ILE A 299 -9.14 -7.19 -2.70
C ILE A 299 -10.00 -8.19 -1.93
N TYR A 300 -11.31 -8.10 -2.19
CA TYR A 300 -12.34 -8.87 -1.52
C TYR A 300 -13.23 -9.57 -2.55
N ILE A 301 -13.78 -10.72 -2.21
CA ILE A 301 -14.66 -11.49 -3.10
C ILE A 301 -15.95 -11.88 -2.40
N PRO A 302 -17.05 -12.12 -3.13
CA PRO A 302 -18.26 -12.65 -2.53
C PRO A 302 -17.98 -13.98 -1.85
N THR A 303 -18.74 -14.31 -0.80
CA THR A 303 -18.62 -15.62 -0.13
C THR A 303 -18.84 -16.74 -1.14
N GLY A 304 -17.85 -17.62 -1.31
CA GLY A 304 -17.88 -18.73 -2.28
C GLY A 304 -17.57 -18.34 -3.73
N GLY A 305 -17.24 -17.08 -4.01
CA GLY A 305 -16.81 -16.61 -5.33
C GLY A 305 -15.32 -16.87 -5.62
N GLN A 306 -14.86 -16.42 -6.78
CA GLN A 306 -13.43 -16.44 -7.16
C GLN A 306 -12.99 -15.07 -7.66
N ALA A 307 -11.74 -14.70 -7.39
CA ALA A 307 -11.17 -13.42 -7.86
C ALA A 307 -11.05 -13.35 -9.40
N THR A 308 -11.08 -14.49 -10.10
CA THR A 308 -11.10 -14.55 -11.56
C THR A 308 -12.40 -14.02 -12.18
N ASP A 309 -13.50 -14.05 -11.42
CA ASP A 309 -14.81 -13.53 -11.85
C ASP A 309 -14.95 -12.02 -11.58
N GLY A 310 -14.00 -11.48 -10.79
CA GLY A 310 -13.95 -10.11 -10.36
C GLY A 310 -13.74 -10.01 -8.84
N PHE A 311 -13.57 -8.79 -8.38
CA PHE A 311 -13.30 -8.50 -6.98
C PHE A 311 -13.73 -7.09 -6.58
N ALA A 312 -13.98 -6.93 -5.29
CA ALA A 312 -14.37 -5.68 -4.67
C ALA A 312 -13.17 -5.00 -4.00
N VAL A 313 -13.21 -3.67 -3.94
CA VAL A 313 -12.28 -2.84 -3.14
C VAL A 313 -13.06 -2.05 -2.13
N ALA A 314 -12.50 -2.00 -0.93
CA ALA A 314 -13.08 -1.31 0.19
C ALA A 314 -13.10 0.22 -0.02
N PRO A 315 -14.14 0.90 0.50
CA PRO A 315 -14.21 2.35 0.60
C PRO A 315 -12.93 2.99 1.14
N GLY A 316 -12.57 4.16 0.60
CA GLY A 316 -11.47 4.97 1.12
C GLY A 316 -10.09 4.33 0.99
N SER A 317 -9.95 3.33 0.10
CA SER A 317 -8.63 2.81 -0.30
C SER A 317 -7.73 3.98 -0.73
N GLY A 318 -6.44 3.93 -0.39
CA GLY A 318 -5.57 5.10 -0.49
C GLY A 318 -5.53 5.73 -1.90
N PRO A 319 -5.01 6.97 -2.06
CA PRO A 319 -5.06 7.73 -3.31
C PRO A 319 -4.30 7.11 -4.49
N GLN A 320 -3.55 6.03 -4.26
CA GLN A 320 -2.90 5.22 -5.29
C GLN A 320 -3.88 4.23 -5.97
N ASP A 321 -5.10 4.09 -5.42
CA ASP A 321 -6.20 3.34 -6.04
C ASP A 321 -6.61 4.03 -7.35
N PRO A 322 -6.76 3.30 -8.48
CA PRO A 322 -7.27 3.88 -9.73
C PRO A 322 -8.70 4.41 -9.64
N ALA A 323 -9.47 4.01 -8.62
CA ALA A 323 -10.74 4.65 -8.25
C ALA A 323 -10.55 5.85 -7.30
N ALA A 324 -9.34 6.39 -7.18
CA ALA A 324 -8.95 7.61 -6.47
C ALA A 324 -9.48 7.73 -5.03
N GLY A 325 -9.61 6.62 -4.30
CA GLY A 325 -10.12 6.63 -2.93
C GLY A 325 -11.62 6.86 -2.81
N ASN A 326 -12.39 6.27 -3.73
CA ASN A 326 -13.84 6.23 -3.70
C ASN A 326 -14.38 5.87 -2.29
N PRO A 327 -15.31 6.65 -1.72
CA PRO A 327 -15.91 6.40 -0.42
C PRO A 327 -16.91 5.23 -0.41
N ASN A 328 -17.15 4.57 -1.55
CA ASN A 328 -18.04 3.42 -1.69
C ASN A 328 -17.25 2.17 -2.09
N TRP A 329 -17.85 1.01 -1.85
CA TRP A 329 -17.36 -0.24 -2.41
C TRP A 329 -17.41 -0.19 -3.93
N THR A 330 -16.32 -0.59 -4.57
CA THR A 330 -16.21 -0.67 -6.02
C THR A 330 -16.06 -2.12 -6.48
N TRP A 331 -16.62 -2.46 -7.65
CA TRP A 331 -16.48 -3.79 -8.23
C TRP A 331 -15.69 -3.73 -9.53
N TRP A 332 -14.73 -4.65 -9.64
CA TRP A 332 -13.84 -4.81 -10.76
C TRP A 332 -14.10 -6.17 -11.40
N GLN A 333 -14.41 -6.18 -12.69
CA GLN A 333 -14.64 -7.41 -13.45
C GLN A 333 -13.63 -7.54 -14.56
N ARG A 334 -13.41 -8.75 -15.06
CA ARG A 334 -12.46 -8.98 -16.14
C ARG A 334 -12.83 -8.14 -17.37
N LEU A 335 -11.85 -7.41 -17.91
CA LEU A 335 -11.98 -6.65 -19.15
C LEU A 335 -11.97 -7.58 -20.38
#